data_AF-A0A9D8S5Q0-F1
#
_entry.id   AF-A0A9D8S5Q0-F1
#
_cell.length_a   1.000
_cell.length_b   1.000
_cell.length_c   1.000
_cell.angle_alpha   90.00
_cell.angle_beta   90.00
_cell.angle_gamma   90.00
#
_symmetry.space_group_name_H-M   'P 1'
#
loop_
_entity.id
_entity.type
_entity.pdbx_description
1 polymer ?
#
loop_
_entity_poly.entity_id
_entity_poly.type
_entity_poly.pdbx_seq_one_letter_code
_entity_poly.pdbx_strand_id
1 'polypeptide(L)'
;MKERLDVLLVKQGLAESREKAKAVIMAGSVYVNDQKEDKAGAMFDETKVLLEVRGNTLKYVSRGGLKLEKAVDEFGVELDGKVCMDIGASTGGFTDCMLQNGAAKVYSVDAGHGQLAWKLRNDERVVCMEKTNFRYMVREDIADDLDFASVDVSFISLDKILGPAYNLLKPNAQMVCLIKPQFEAGREKVGKKGVVRDPAVHKEVIEKVFAFTLAKGFRILHLAFSPIRGPEGNIEYLMHIYKSEPVSEDFNPELFVQETYRDLIYETVEKAHETL
;
A
#
# COMPACT_ATOMS: atom_id res chain seq x y z
N MET A 1 18.07 2.87 34.21
CA MET A 1 17.14 3.34 35.27
C MET A 1 15.86 2.55 35.10
N LYS A 2 15.21 2.08 36.16
CA LYS A 2 13.97 1.30 36.03
C LYS A 2 12.76 2.22 35.93
N GLU A 3 11.90 1.98 34.95
CA GLU A 3 10.68 2.76 34.72
C GLU A 3 9.49 1.84 34.43
N ARG A 4 8.27 2.36 34.63
CA ARG A 4 7.03 1.60 34.44
C ARG A 4 6.77 1.32 32.96
N LEU A 5 6.24 0.14 32.65
CA LEU A 5 5.89 -0.28 31.30
C LEU A 5 4.96 0.71 30.58
N ASP A 6 3.93 1.23 31.27
CA ASP A 6 3.02 2.22 30.69
C ASP A 6 3.70 3.53 30.30
N VAL A 7 4.74 3.94 31.02
CA VAL A 7 5.55 5.12 30.70
C VAL A 7 6.55 4.83 29.58
N LEU A 8 7.19 3.65 29.62
CA LEU A 8 8.14 3.22 28.60
C LEU A 8 7.49 3.10 27.21
N LEU A 9 6.27 2.57 27.12
CA LEU A 9 5.53 2.50 25.85
C LEU A 9 5.26 3.90 25.26
N VAL A 10 4.96 4.89 26.09
CA VAL A 10 4.75 6.27 25.63
C VAL A 10 6.08 6.91 25.21
N LYS A 11 7.12 6.77 26.02
CA LYS A 11 8.46 7.30 25.70
C LYS A 11 9.05 6.73 24.42
N GLN A 12 8.80 5.44 24.13
CA GLN A 12 9.25 4.78 22.90
C GLN A 12 8.27 4.98 21.72
N GLY A 13 7.22 5.80 21.86
CA GLY A 13 6.27 6.10 20.79
C GLY A 13 5.35 4.93 20.41
N LEU A 14 5.27 3.90 21.25
CA LEU A 14 4.44 2.71 21.07
C LEU A 14 3.00 2.91 21.59
N ALA A 15 2.74 4.00 22.31
CA ALA A 15 1.40 4.43 22.71
C ALA A 15 1.33 5.96 22.80
N GLU A 16 0.21 6.56 22.39
CA GLU A 16 0.05 8.03 22.36
C GLU A 16 -0.14 8.68 23.75
N SER A 17 -0.60 7.92 24.75
CA SER A 17 -0.80 8.41 26.11
C SER A 17 -0.67 7.27 27.12
N ARG A 18 -0.51 7.61 28.41
CA ARG A 18 -0.42 6.60 29.47
C ARG A 18 -1.71 5.80 29.62
N GLU A 19 -2.86 6.42 29.41
CA GLU A 19 -4.17 5.77 29.41
C GLU A 19 -4.28 4.75 28.27
N LYS A 20 -3.85 5.11 27.05
CA LYS A 20 -3.81 4.20 25.90
C LYS A 20 -2.81 3.06 26.11
N ALA A 21 -1.63 3.35 26.67
CA ALA A 21 -0.63 2.33 27.02
C ALA A 21 -1.21 1.27 27.97
N LYS A 22 -1.93 1.69 29.03
CA LYS A 22 -2.61 0.77 29.94
C LYS A 22 -3.63 -0.10 29.23
N ALA A 23 -4.45 0.47 28.35
CA ALA A 23 -5.47 -0.27 27.61
C ALA A 23 -4.85 -1.38 26.74
N VAL A 24 -3.76 -1.08 26.03
CA VAL A 24 -3.06 -2.03 25.16
C VAL A 24 -2.34 -3.12 25.97
N ILE A 25 -1.77 -2.78 27.12
CA ILE A 25 -1.18 -3.75 28.06
C ILE A 25 -2.27 -4.69 28.60
N MET A 26 -3.41 -4.16 29.04
CA MET A 26 -4.55 -4.94 29.53
C MET A 26 -5.19 -5.81 28.43
N ALA A 27 -5.17 -5.36 27.18
CA ALA A 27 -5.57 -6.15 26.02
C ALA A 27 -4.59 -7.30 25.73
N GLY A 28 -3.51 -7.44 26.51
CA GLY A 28 -2.53 -8.49 26.37
C GLY A 28 -1.76 -8.42 25.05
N SER A 29 -1.61 -7.20 24.53
CA SER A 29 -0.99 -6.89 23.26
C SER A 29 0.47 -6.44 23.43
N VAL A 30 1.04 -6.49 24.64
CA VAL A 30 2.39 -6.01 24.91
C VAL A 30 3.32 -7.15 25.29
N TYR A 31 4.49 -7.16 24.67
CA TYR A 31 5.55 -8.14 24.88
C TYR A 31 6.81 -7.41 25.31
N VAL A 32 7.45 -7.95 26.34
CA VAL A 32 8.69 -7.46 26.93
C VAL A 32 9.71 -8.58 26.86
N ASN A 33 10.78 -8.39 26.09
CA ASN A 33 11.77 -9.45 25.81
C ASN A 33 11.11 -10.76 25.36
N ASP A 34 10.18 -10.66 24.40
CA ASP A 34 9.36 -11.75 23.85
C ASP A 34 8.41 -12.46 24.84
N GLN A 35 8.29 -11.98 26.08
CA GLN A 35 7.31 -12.46 27.04
C GLN A 35 6.12 -11.50 27.10
N LYS A 36 4.92 -12.04 26.98
CA LYS A 36 3.70 -11.25 27.12
C LYS A 36 3.63 -10.65 28.52
N GLU A 37 3.38 -9.34 28.61
CA GLU A 37 3.25 -8.62 29.88
C GLU A 37 1.88 -7.92 29.91
N ASP A 38 1.17 -8.11 31.01
CA ASP A 38 -0.20 -7.61 31.21
C ASP A 38 -0.29 -6.60 32.38
N LYS A 39 0.83 -6.30 33.05
CA LYS A 39 0.90 -5.34 34.15
C LYS A 39 1.50 -4.02 33.72
N ALA A 40 0.65 -3.01 33.60
CA ALA A 40 1.06 -1.65 33.27
C ALA A 40 2.07 -1.02 34.26
N GLY A 41 2.03 -1.44 35.52
CA GLY A 41 2.95 -1.00 36.57
C GLY A 41 4.25 -1.80 36.68
N ALA A 42 4.48 -2.80 35.82
CA ALA A 42 5.73 -3.57 35.82
C ALA A 42 6.92 -2.65 35.49
N MET A 43 8.04 -2.86 36.17
CA MET A 43 9.22 -1.98 36.11
C MET A 43 10.35 -2.64 35.34
N PHE A 44 10.80 -2.02 34.26
CA PHE A 44 11.87 -2.53 33.40
C PHE A 44 13.02 -1.54 33.29
N ASP A 45 14.23 -2.05 33.09
CA ASP A 45 15.41 -1.20 32.84
C ASP A 45 15.40 -0.76 31.38
N GLU A 46 15.25 0.55 31.16
CA GLU A 46 15.06 1.16 29.84
C GLU A 46 16.14 0.76 28.81
N THR A 47 17.38 0.56 29.26
CA THR A 47 18.51 0.23 28.37
C THR A 47 18.61 -1.25 28.02
N LYS A 48 17.79 -2.12 28.66
CA LYS A 48 17.85 -3.58 28.51
C LYS A 48 16.52 -4.19 28.04
N VAL A 49 15.49 -3.35 27.88
CA VAL A 49 14.14 -3.80 27.59
C VAL A 49 13.84 -3.69 26.09
N LEU A 50 13.41 -4.79 25.49
CA LEU A 50 12.84 -4.81 24.14
C LEU A 50 11.32 -4.83 24.29
N LEU A 51 10.66 -3.77 23.84
CA LEU A 51 9.21 -3.62 23.90
C LEU A 51 8.59 -3.81 22.52
N GLU A 52 7.55 -4.63 22.46
CA GLU A 52 6.77 -4.86 21.25
C GLU A 52 5.28 -4.78 21.58
N VAL A 53 4.54 -3.98 20.83
CA VAL A 53 3.07 -3.94 20.90
C VAL A 53 2.50 -4.72 19.73
N ARG A 54 2.08 -5.95 20.01
CA ARG A 54 1.34 -6.83 19.12
C ARG A 54 -0.16 -6.62 19.32
N GLY A 55 -0.74 -5.64 18.63
CA GLY A 55 -2.20 -5.41 18.67
C GLY A 55 -2.65 -3.98 18.91
N ASN A 56 -2.01 -2.98 18.29
CA ASN A 56 -2.78 -1.77 17.98
C ASN A 56 -4.00 -2.23 17.18
N THR A 57 -5.22 -1.80 17.57
CA THR A 57 -6.41 -1.87 16.71
C THR A 57 -6.14 -1.02 15.48
N LEU A 58 -5.36 -1.56 14.54
CA LEU A 58 -5.20 -1.00 13.23
C LEU A 58 -6.61 -0.78 12.71
N LYS A 59 -6.89 0.44 12.23
CA LYS A 59 -8.17 0.78 11.60
C LYS A 59 -8.57 -0.28 10.57
N TYR A 60 -7.56 -0.89 9.93
CA TYR A 60 -7.67 -1.98 8.98
C TYR A 60 -7.03 -3.26 9.50
N VAL A 61 -7.38 -4.42 8.96
CA VAL A 61 -6.76 -5.71 9.31
C VAL A 61 -5.23 -5.78 9.13
N SER A 62 -4.62 -4.82 8.41
CA SER A 62 -3.16 -4.66 8.36
C SER A 62 -2.74 -3.20 8.13
N ARG A 63 -1.47 -2.89 8.39
CA ARG A 63 -0.88 -1.56 8.15
C ARG A 63 -0.94 -1.14 6.67
N GLY A 64 -1.10 -2.10 5.75
CA GLY A 64 -1.26 -1.81 4.32
C GLY A 64 -2.42 -0.86 4.06
N GLY A 65 -3.53 -0.98 4.80
CA GLY A 65 -4.70 -0.11 4.59
C GLY A 65 -4.42 1.39 4.74
N LEU A 66 -3.41 1.78 5.54
CA LEU A 66 -2.99 3.19 5.69
C LEU A 66 -2.47 3.79 4.38
N LYS A 67 -1.94 2.97 3.47
CA LYS A 67 -1.44 3.42 2.17
C LYS A 67 -2.60 3.85 1.26
N LEU A 68 -3.64 3.02 1.18
CA LEU A 68 -4.83 3.33 0.38
C LEU A 68 -5.65 4.44 1.04
N GLU A 69 -5.74 4.47 2.37
CA GLU A 69 -6.35 5.55 3.13
C GLU A 69 -5.77 6.92 2.74
N LYS A 70 -4.43 7.04 2.73
CA LYS A 70 -3.78 8.27 2.29
C LYS A 70 -4.20 8.66 0.86
N ALA A 71 -4.29 7.70 -0.06
CA ALA A 71 -4.72 7.99 -1.42
C ALA A 71 -6.20 8.43 -1.49
N VAL A 72 -7.08 7.82 -0.69
CA VAL A 72 -8.50 8.24 -0.59
C VAL A 72 -8.59 9.67 -0.09
N ASP A 73 -7.90 9.99 1.00
CA ASP A 73 -7.98 11.29 1.65
C ASP A 73 -7.29 12.41 0.81
N GLU A 74 -6.11 12.14 0.27
CA GLU A 74 -5.29 13.13 -0.44
C GLU A 74 -5.74 13.35 -1.89
N PHE A 75 -6.22 12.29 -2.57
CA PHE A 75 -6.62 12.37 -3.98
C PHE A 75 -8.12 12.50 -4.19
N GLY A 76 -8.93 12.40 -3.13
CA GLY A 76 -10.38 12.45 -3.21
C GLY A 76 -10.98 11.24 -3.94
N VAL A 77 -10.43 10.05 -3.74
CA VAL A 77 -10.96 8.83 -4.37
C VAL A 77 -12.28 8.45 -3.71
N GLU A 78 -13.37 8.55 -4.46
CA GLU A 78 -14.68 8.09 -4.01
C GLU A 78 -14.80 6.57 -4.18
N LEU A 79 -15.20 5.85 -3.14
CA LEU A 79 -15.36 4.39 -3.16
C LEU A 79 -16.78 3.94 -2.82
N ASP A 80 -17.63 4.85 -2.34
CA ASP A 80 -18.99 4.55 -1.93
C ASP A 80 -19.82 3.99 -3.10
N GLY A 81 -20.49 2.86 -2.87
CA GLY A 81 -21.31 2.18 -3.86
C GLY A 81 -20.55 1.53 -5.02
N LYS A 82 -19.21 1.60 -5.07
CA LYS A 82 -18.41 1.11 -6.20
C LYS A 82 -18.12 -0.39 -6.12
N VAL A 83 -17.99 -1.02 -7.29
CA VAL A 83 -17.40 -2.36 -7.42
C VAL A 83 -15.90 -2.20 -7.61
N CYS A 84 -15.15 -2.69 -6.62
CA CYS A 84 -13.71 -2.49 -6.54
C CYS A 84 -12.93 -3.79 -6.71
N MET A 85 -11.64 -3.66 -6.98
CA MET A 85 -10.69 -4.78 -6.98
C MET A 85 -9.42 -4.45 -6.20
N ASP A 86 -8.98 -5.38 -5.36
CA ASP A 86 -7.73 -5.35 -4.62
C ASP A 86 -6.75 -6.36 -5.24
N ILE A 87 -5.75 -5.87 -5.97
CA ILE A 87 -4.74 -6.69 -6.65
C ILE A 87 -3.51 -6.83 -5.75
N GLY A 88 -3.29 -8.04 -5.25
CA GLY A 88 -2.30 -8.31 -4.20
C GLY A 88 -2.89 -8.11 -2.81
N ALA A 89 -4.12 -8.59 -2.60
CA ALA A 89 -4.89 -8.33 -1.38
C ALA A 89 -4.17 -8.78 -0.09
N SER A 90 -3.37 -9.84 -0.16
CA SER A 90 -2.63 -10.42 0.97
C SER A 90 -3.53 -10.59 2.22
N THR A 91 -3.19 -9.91 3.32
CA THR A 91 -3.98 -9.91 4.56
C THR A 91 -5.32 -9.16 4.44
N GLY A 92 -5.48 -8.31 3.42
CA GLY A 92 -6.70 -7.58 3.09
C GLY A 92 -6.74 -6.14 3.57
N GLY A 93 -5.59 -5.49 3.79
CA GLY A 93 -5.56 -4.11 4.31
C GLY A 93 -6.25 -3.10 3.37
N PHE A 94 -6.04 -3.23 2.06
CA PHE A 94 -6.68 -2.37 1.05
C PHE A 94 -8.16 -2.74 0.88
N THR A 95 -8.48 -4.04 0.82
CA THR A 95 -9.86 -4.54 0.87
C THR A 95 -10.66 -3.93 2.03
N ASP A 96 -10.14 -3.98 3.26
CA ASP A 96 -10.80 -3.41 4.44
C ASP A 96 -10.94 -1.88 4.32
N CYS A 97 -9.94 -1.20 3.78
CA CYS A 97 -10.01 0.25 3.50
C CYS A 97 -11.13 0.58 2.52
N MET A 98 -11.29 -0.18 1.44
CA MET A 98 -12.38 0.04 0.48
C MET A 98 -13.76 -0.22 1.08
N LEU A 99 -13.92 -1.31 1.83
CA LEU A 99 -15.19 -1.64 2.49
C LEU A 99 -15.61 -0.60 3.54
N GLN A 100 -14.65 -0.06 4.29
CA GLN A 100 -14.91 0.99 5.28
C GLN A 100 -15.25 2.34 4.63
N ASN A 101 -14.83 2.55 3.38
CA ASN A 101 -15.18 3.72 2.57
C ASN A 101 -16.41 3.48 1.67
N GLY A 102 -17.23 2.47 1.97
CA GLY A 102 -18.54 2.28 1.33
C GLY A 102 -18.54 1.45 0.05
N ALA A 103 -17.44 0.78 -0.32
CA ALA A 103 -17.43 -0.10 -1.49
C ALA A 103 -18.55 -1.13 -1.40
N ALA A 104 -19.34 -1.24 -2.48
CA ALA A 104 -20.46 -2.17 -2.56
C ALA A 104 -19.97 -3.62 -2.68
N LYS A 105 -18.83 -3.82 -3.34
CA LYS A 105 -18.20 -5.12 -3.55
C LYS A 105 -16.70 -4.97 -3.76
N VAL A 106 -15.90 -5.92 -3.26
CA VAL A 106 -14.45 -5.95 -3.47
C VAL A 106 -14.00 -7.33 -3.93
N TYR A 107 -13.38 -7.39 -5.10
CA TYR A 107 -12.65 -8.57 -5.58
C TYR A 107 -11.24 -8.57 -5.00
N SER A 108 -10.97 -9.45 -4.04
CA SER A 108 -9.67 -9.55 -3.36
C SER A 108 -8.81 -10.62 -4.03
N VAL A 109 -7.93 -10.21 -4.94
CA VAL A 109 -7.11 -11.09 -5.78
C VAL A 109 -5.72 -11.25 -5.17
N ASP A 110 -5.29 -12.50 -4.99
CA ASP A 110 -3.93 -12.79 -4.53
C ASP A 110 -3.38 -14.10 -5.15
N ALA A 111 -2.09 -14.12 -5.47
CA ALA A 111 -1.43 -15.31 -5.98
C ALA A 111 -1.14 -16.36 -4.89
N GLY A 112 -1.06 -15.92 -3.63
CA GLY A 112 -0.91 -16.75 -2.44
C GLY A 112 -2.22 -17.41 -1.99
N HIS A 113 -2.21 -17.99 -0.80
CA HIS A 113 -3.35 -18.68 -0.23
C HIS A 113 -3.39 -18.57 1.29
N GLY A 114 -4.59 -18.52 1.86
CA GLY A 114 -4.82 -18.48 3.30
C GLY A 114 -4.35 -17.19 3.97
N GLN A 115 -4.19 -16.11 3.21
CA GLN A 115 -3.66 -14.84 3.73
C GLN A 115 -4.78 -13.89 4.17
N LEU A 116 -5.89 -13.88 3.45
CA LEU A 116 -6.97 -12.93 3.69
C LEU A 116 -7.58 -13.13 5.09
N ALA A 117 -7.65 -12.05 5.86
CA ALA A 117 -8.15 -12.06 7.23
C ALA A 117 -9.55 -12.67 7.32
N TRP A 118 -9.80 -13.46 8.37
CA TRP A 118 -11.04 -14.21 8.55
C TRP A 118 -12.31 -13.33 8.46
N LYS A 119 -12.28 -12.14 9.06
CA LYS A 119 -13.38 -11.17 8.99
C LYS A 119 -13.74 -10.82 7.54
N LEU A 120 -12.74 -10.53 6.71
CA LEU A 120 -12.95 -10.14 5.31
C LEU A 120 -13.37 -11.32 4.46
N ARG A 121 -12.83 -12.51 4.71
CA ARG A 121 -13.23 -13.74 4.00
C ARG A 121 -14.71 -14.08 4.19
N ASN A 122 -15.30 -13.67 5.31
CA ASN A 122 -16.71 -13.90 5.63
C ASN A 122 -17.59 -12.66 5.42
N ASP A 123 -17.05 -11.54 4.91
CA ASP A 123 -17.86 -10.38 4.54
C ASP A 123 -18.53 -10.65 3.18
N GLU A 124 -19.85 -10.52 3.11
CA GLU A 124 -20.64 -10.84 1.90
C GLU A 124 -20.30 -9.96 0.70
N ARG A 125 -19.67 -8.80 0.92
CA ARG A 125 -19.22 -7.88 -0.13
C ARG A 125 -17.87 -8.29 -0.71
N VAL A 126 -17.18 -9.27 -0.14
CA VAL A 126 -15.84 -9.68 -0.57
C VAL A 126 -15.90 -10.94 -1.41
N VAL A 127 -15.31 -10.88 -2.60
CA VAL A 127 -15.02 -12.06 -3.43
C VAL A 127 -13.55 -12.40 -3.30
N CYS A 128 -13.26 -13.44 -2.53
CA CYS A 128 -11.90 -13.92 -2.32
C CYS A 128 -11.40 -14.73 -3.52
N MET A 129 -10.39 -14.21 -4.22
CA MET A 129 -9.75 -14.82 -5.39
C MET A 129 -8.28 -15.14 -5.08
N GLU A 130 -8.04 -16.00 -4.09
CA GLU A 130 -6.70 -16.54 -3.80
C GLU A 130 -6.26 -17.55 -4.87
N LYS A 131 -4.96 -17.88 -4.89
CA LYS A 131 -4.32 -18.72 -5.92
C LYS A 131 -4.56 -18.21 -7.35
N THR A 132 -4.81 -16.91 -7.50
CA THR A 132 -5.12 -16.27 -8.77
C THR A 132 -3.98 -15.34 -9.14
N ASN A 133 -3.32 -15.62 -10.26
CA ASN A 133 -2.28 -14.73 -10.77
C ASN A 133 -2.92 -13.66 -11.67
N PHE A 134 -3.02 -12.45 -11.13
CA PHE A 134 -3.67 -11.32 -11.81
C PHE A 134 -3.11 -11.03 -13.22
N ARG A 135 -1.83 -11.33 -13.47
CA ARG A 135 -1.19 -11.14 -14.79
C ARG A 135 -1.95 -11.85 -15.93
N TYR A 136 -2.63 -12.94 -15.63
CA TYR A 136 -3.32 -13.78 -16.61
C TYR A 136 -4.84 -13.65 -16.55
N MET A 137 -5.38 -12.76 -15.72
CA MET A 137 -6.82 -12.57 -15.64
C MET A 137 -7.38 -11.92 -16.90
N VAL A 138 -8.56 -12.38 -17.28
CA VAL A 138 -9.34 -11.91 -18.43
C VAL A 138 -10.74 -11.50 -17.99
N ARG A 139 -11.49 -10.83 -18.87
CA ARG A 139 -12.81 -10.28 -18.52
C ARG A 139 -13.78 -11.37 -18.04
N GLU A 140 -13.65 -12.58 -18.57
CA GLU A 140 -14.49 -13.73 -18.25
C GLU A 140 -14.27 -14.27 -16.82
N ASP A 141 -13.15 -13.92 -16.17
CA ASP A 141 -12.85 -14.39 -14.80
C ASP A 141 -13.64 -13.65 -13.72
N ILE A 142 -14.25 -12.50 -14.05
CA ILE A 142 -15.04 -11.69 -13.12
C ILE A 142 -16.44 -11.44 -13.68
N ALA A 143 -17.45 -11.41 -12.83
CA ALA A 143 -18.82 -11.17 -13.26
C ALA A 143 -19.07 -9.69 -13.55
N ASP A 144 -18.61 -8.83 -12.65
CA ASP A 144 -18.90 -7.40 -12.68
C ASP A 144 -17.85 -6.61 -13.47
N ASP A 145 -18.26 -5.44 -13.98
CA ASP A 145 -17.33 -4.44 -14.48
C ASP A 145 -16.82 -3.58 -13.31
N LEU A 146 -15.52 -3.27 -13.28
CA LEU A 146 -14.88 -2.61 -12.13
C LEU A 146 -14.92 -1.08 -12.24
N ASP A 147 -15.37 -0.41 -11.19
CA ASP A 147 -15.37 1.06 -11.06
C ASP A 147 -14.03 1.60 -10.50
N PHE A 148 -13.33 0.78 -9.72
CA PHE A 148 -12.05 1.14 -9.10
C PHE A 148 -11.15 -0.09 -8.93
N ALA A 149 -9.84 0.10 -9.00
CA ALA A 149 -8.87 -0.93 -8.64
C ALA A 149 -7.74 -0.35 -7.77
N SER A 150 -7.13 -1.21 -6.96
CA SER A 150 -5.90 -0.91 -6.25
C SER A 150 -4.86 -1.99 -6.46
N VAL A 151 -3.58 -1.63 -6.49
CA VAL A 151 -2.46 -2.59 -6.65
C VAL A 151 -1.43 -2.39 -5.54
N ASP A 152 -1.18 -3.45 -4.76
CA ASP A 152 -0.05 -3.55 -3.80
C ASP A 152 0.69 -4.89 -3.94
N VAL A 153 1.21 -5.17 -5.14
CA VAL A 153 1.93 -6.42 -5.43
C VAL A 153 3.42 -6.34 -5.11
N SER A 154 4.07 -7.50 -4.94
CA SER A 154 5.52 -7.61 -4.73
C SER A 154 6.14 -8.59 -5.72
N PHE A 155 7.44 -8.44 -6.01
CA PHE A 155 8.20 -9.30 -6.93
C PHE A 155 7.73 -9.30 -8.40
N ILE A 156 6.92 -8.31 -8.79
CA ILE A 156 6.45 -8.11 -10.16
C ILE A 156 6.37 -6.61 -10.46
N SER A 157 6.67 -6.24 -11.69
CA SER A 157 6.54 -4.85 -12.19
C SER A 157 5.08 -4.54 -12.53
N LEU A 158 4.66 -3.30 -12.28
CA LEU A 158 3.36 -2.75 -12.68
C LEU A 158 3.11 -2.87 -14.19
N ASP A 159 4.16 -2.90 -15.03
CA ASP A 159 4.03 -3.12 -16.48
C ASP A 159 3.22 -4.39 -16.81
N LYS A 160 3.35 -5.44 -15.99
CA LYS A 160 2.65 -6.72 -16.16
C LYS A 160 1.26 -6.75 -15.56
N ILE A 161 0.90 -5.76 -14.76
CA ILE A 161 -0.38 -5.65 -14.06
C ILE A 161 -1.32 -4.70 -14.79
N LEU A 162 -0.80 -3.58 -15.30
CA LEU A 162 -1.61 -2.53 -15.91
C LEU A 162 -2.35 -2.97 -17.17
N GLY A 163 -1.78 -3.89 -17.96
CA GLY A 163 -2.45 -4.41 -19.17
C GLY A 163 -3.75 -5.16 -18.84
N PRO A 164 -3.70 -6.23 -18.02
CA PRO A 164 -4.90 -6.90 -17.53
C PRO A 164 -5.86 -5.95 -16.81
N ALA A 165 -5.36 -5.05 -15.94
CA ALA A 165 -6.20 -4.07 -15.25
C ALA A 165 -6.97 -3.17 -16.22
N TYR A 166 -6.33 -2.68 -17.28
CA TYR A 166 -6.97 -1.88 -18.31
C TYR A 166 -8.16 -2.60 -18.93
N ASN A 167 -8.04 -3.91 -19.20
CA ASN A 167 -9.11 -4.70 -19.82
C ASN A 167 -10.30 -4.97 -18.88
N LEU A 168 -10.08 -5.00 -17.58
CA LEU A 168 -11.12 -5.29 -16.57
C LEU A 168 -11.86 -4.03 -16.08
N LEU A 169 -11.22 -2.88 -16.16
CA LEU A 169 -11.76 -1.61 -15.69
C LEU A 169 -12.82 -1.04 -16.65
N LYS A 170 -13.91 -0.46 -16.11
CA LYS A 170 -14.87 0.33 -16.88
C LYS A 170 -14.18 1.54 -17.54
N PRO A 171 -14.75 2.08 -18.63
CA PRO A 171 -14.36 3.41 -19.11
C PRO A 171 -14.39 4.43 -17.97
N ASN A 172 -13.37 5.28 -17.88
CA ASN A 172 -13.20 6.31 -16.85
C ASN A 172 -13.01 5.78 -15.40
N ALA A 173 -12.87 4.47 -15.19
CA ALA A 173 -12.55 3.93 -13.88
C ALA A 173 -11.16 4.41 -13.41
N GLN A 174 -11.02 4.56 -12.10
CA GLN A 174 -9.81 5.03 -11.45
C GLN A 174 -9.04 3.87 -10.82
N MET A 175 -7.74 4.06 -10.61
CA MET A 175 -6.91 3.07 -9.96
C MET A 175 -5.77 3.70 -9.16
N VAL A 176 -5.47 3.12 -7.99
CA VAL A 176 -4.33 3.51 -7.16
C VAL A 176 -3.28 2.40 -7.17
N CYS A 177 -2.07 2.74 -7.60
CA CYS A 177 -0.96 1.79 -7.71
C CYS A 177 0.16 2.13 -6.73
N LEU A 178 0.69 1.12 -6.04
CA LEU A 178 1.95 1.23 -5.32
C LEU A 178 3.13 1.06 -6.29
N ILE A 179 3.90 2.11 -6.48
CA ILE A 179 5.21 2.06 -7.13
C ILE A 179 6.24 1.66 -6.07
N LYS A 180 6.88 0.52 -6.28
CA LYS A 180 7.90 -0.03 -5.38
C LYS A 180 9.25 -0.06 -6.09
N PRO A 181 10.15 0.91 -5.85
CA PRO A 181 11.43 1.02 -6.56
C PRO A 181 12.22 -0.29 -6.64
N GLN A 182 12.22 -1.08 -5.56
CA GLN A 182 12.92 -2.36 -5.49
C GLN A 182 12.42 -3.44 -6.45
N PHE A 183 11.22 -3.31 -7.02
CA PHE A 183 10.65 -4.24 -8.00
C PHE A 183 10.60 -3.69 -9.43
N GLU A 184 10.87 -2.39 -9.59
CA GLU A 184 10.83 -1.69 -10.88
C GLU A 184 12.23 -1.34 -11.43
N ALA A 185 13.18 -1.12 -10.52
CA ALA A 185 14.57 -0.83 -10.84
C ALA A 185 15.31 -2.06 -11.38
N GLY A 186 16.34 -1.82 -12.19
CA GLY A 186 17.27 -2.87 -12.62
C GLY A 186 18.00 -3.50 -11.43
N ARG A 187 18.36 -4.79 -11.56
CA ARG A 187 18.99 -5.57 -10.47
C ARG A 187 20.27 -4.91 -9.93
N GLU A 188 20.99 -4.20 -10.80
CA GLU A 188 22.23 -3.46 -10.51
C GLU A 188 22.02 -2.21 -9.64
N LYS A 189 20.80 -1.67 -9.59
CA LYS A 189 20.44 -0.46 -8.82
C LYS A 189 19.82 -0.79 -7.46
N VAL A 190 19.59 -2.07 -7.17
CA VAL A 190 19.04 -2.54 -5.90
C VAL A 190 20.18 -2.85 -4.94
N GLY A 191 20.23 -2.11 -3.82
CA GLY A 191 21.28 -2.24 -2.82
C GLY A 191 21.16 -3.49 -1.94
N LYS A 192 22.01 -3.56 -0.91
CA LYS A 192 21.98 -4.63 0.11
C LYS A 192 20.59 -4.74 0.72
N LYS A 193 20.15 -5.98 0.99
CA LYS A 193 18.82 -6.32 1.52
C LYS A 193 17.63 -5.90 0.63
N GLY A 194 17.86 -5.65 -0.66
CA GLY A 194 16.76 -5.29 -1.56
C GLY A 194 16.27 -3.85 -1.39
N VAL A 195 17.10 -2.96 -0.86
CA VAL A 195 16.72 -1.57 -0.58
C VAL A 195 17.31 -0.63 -1.62
N VAL A 196 16.45 0.17 -2.24
CA VAL A 196 16.85 1.29 -3.10
C VAL A 196 16.93 2.55 -2.22
N ARG A 197 18.09 3.21 -2.22
CA ARG A 197 18.37 4.36 -1.34
C ARG A 197 18.65 5.65 -2.10
N ASP A 198 19.03 5.53 -3.37
CA ASP A 198 19.41 6.66 -4.19
C ASP A 198 18.16 7.37 -4.74
N PRO A 199 17.91 8.64 -4.38
CA PRO A 199 16.78 9.41 -4.90
C PRO A 199 16.75 9.47 -6.43
N ALA A 200 17.91 9.45 -7.10
CA ALA A 200 17.98 9.47 -8.56
C ALA A 200 17.37 8.20 -9.17
N VAL A 201 17.59 7.04 -8.54
CA VAL A 201 16.98 5.78 -8.97
C VAL A 201 15.47 5.81 -8.75
N HIS A 202 14.98 6.45 -7.68
CA HIS A 202 13.54 6.58 -7.43
C HIS A 202 12.87 7.44 -8.51
N LYS A 203 13.49 8.57 -8.89
CA LYS A 203 13.01 9.43 -9.98
C LYS A 203 12.95 8.66 -11.30
N GLU A 204 14.03 7.98 -11.68
CA GLU A 204 14.08 7.17 -12.90
C GLU A 204 13.01 6.08 -12.92
N VAL A 205 12.79 5.41 -11.79
CA VAL A 205 11.74 4.40 -11.65
C VAL A 205 10.37 5.01 -11.91
N ILE A 206 10.05 6.14 -11.27
CA ILE A 206 8.73 6.78 -11.42
C ILE A 206 8.53 7.26 -12.85
N GLU A 207 9.56 7.86 -13.47
CA GLU A 207 9.52 8.27 -14.88
C GLU A 207 9.21 7.08 -15.80
N LYS A 208 9.92 5.97 -15.62
CA LYS A 208 9.68 4.72 -16.36
C LYS A 208 8.28 4.17 -16.13
N VAL A 209 7.79 4.18 -14.89
CA VAL A 209 6.42 3.73 -14.57
C VAL A 209 5.37 4.62 -15.23
N PHE A 210 5.55 5.93 -15.21
CA PHE A 210 4.63 6.85 -15.85
C PHE A 210 4.59 6.62 -17.37
N ALA A 211 5.76 6.45 -18.00
CA ALA A 211 5.85 6.23 -19.44
C ALA A 211 5.05 4.99 -19.88
N PHE A 212 5.29 3.82 -19.27
CA PHE A 212 4.53 2.62 -19.66
C PHE A 212 3.07 2.67 -19.21
N THR A 213 2.72 3.48 -18.20
CA THR A 213 1.33 3.67 -17.77
C THR A 213 0.55 4.45 -18.82
N LEU A 214 1.13 5.54 -19.33
CA LEU A 214 0.57 6.32 -20.43
C LEU A 214 0.45 5.50 -21.72
N ALA A 215 1.49 4.72 -22.06
CA ALA A 215 1.49 3.85 -23.23
C ALA A 215 0.38 2.77 -23.20
N LYS A 216 -0.12 2.40 -22.01
CA LYS A 216 -1.22 1.45 -21.84
C LYS A 216 -2.61 2.09 -21.85
N GLY A 217 -2.71 3.37 -22.16
CA GLY A 217 -4.00 4.09 -22.23
C GLY A 217 -4.49 4.62 -20.89
N PHE A 218 -3.64 4.70 -19.87
CA PHE A 218 -3.97 5.40 -18.64
C PHE A 218 -3.47 6.83 -18.67
N ARG A 219 -4.09 7.69 -17.87
CA ARG A 219 -3.58 9.02 -17.56
C ARG A 219 -3.22 9.13 -16.08
N ILE A 220 -2.16 9.87 -15.80
CA ILE A 220 -1.72 10.13 -14.43
C ILE A 220 -2.49 11.32 -13.87
N LEU A 221 -3.19 11.11 -12.75
CA LEU A 221 -3.90 12.16 -12.03
C LEU A 221 -3.03 12.74 -10.92
N HIS A 222 -2.48 11.90 -10.05
CA HIS A 222 -1.71 12.34 -8.89
C HIS A 222 -0.54 11.40 -8.57
N LEU A 223 0.45 11.95 -7.86
CA LEU A 223 1.60 11.23 -7.31
C LEU A 223 1.80 11.67 -5.86
N ALA A 224 2.00 10.71 -4.96
CA ALA A 224 2.45 10.94 -3.59
C ALA A 224 3.40 9.82 -3.14
N PHE A 225 3.93 9.91 -1.92
CA PHE A 225 4.65 8.80 -1.28
C PHE A 225 3.77 8.09 -0.23
N SER A 226 3.96 6.79 -0.05
CA SER A 226 3.29 5.99 0.97
C SER A 226 3.58 6.55 2.38
N PRO A 227 2.60 6.60 3.30
CA PRO A 227 2.83 7.11 4.66
C PRO A 227 3.70 6.17 5.51
N ILE A 228 3.92 4.95 5.05
CA ILE A 228 4.77 3.95 5.70
C ILE A 228 5.77 3.38 4.70
N ARG A 229 6.95 3.02 5.19
CA ARG A 229 7.95 2.29 4.40
C ARG A 229 7.55 0.81 4.23
N GLY A 230 8.03 0.20 3.15
CA GLY A 230 7.93 -1.24 2.93
C GLY A 230 8.69 -2.03 4.02
N PRO A 231 8.50 -3.36 4.12
CA PRO A 231 9.05 -4.18 5.20
C PRO A 231 10.57 -4.06 5.40
N GLU A 232 11.33 -3.97 4.31
CA GLU A 232 12.79 -3.82 4.32
C GLU A 232 13.25 -2.34 4.42
N GLY A 233 12.31 -1.41 4.59
CA GLY A 233 12.58 0.02 4.72
C GLY A 233 12.61 0.81 3.41
N ASN A 234 12.16 0.23 2.29
CA ASN A 234 12.02 0.95 1.02
C ASN A 234 10.94 2.04 1.14
N ILE A 235 11.23 3.22 0.58
CA ILE A 235 10.20 4.23 0.28
C ILE A 235 9.38 3.72 -0.90
N GLU A 236 8.05 3.82 -0.79
CA GLU A 236 7.11 3.41 -1.83
C GLU A 236 6.27 4.63 -2.23
N TYR A 237 5.77 4.66 -3.46
CA TYR A 237 5.00 5.79 -4.00
C TYR A 237 3.58 5.37 -4.38
N LEU A 238 2.65 6.31 -4.28
CA LEU A 238 1.25 6.19 -4.63
C LEU A 238 1.02 6.89 -5.97
N MET A 239 0.61 6.14 -6.99
CA MET A 239 0.24 6.68 -8.29
C MET A 239 -1.27 6.53 -8.48
N HIS A 240 -1.96 7.65 -8.66
CA HIS A 240 -3.39 7.66 -8.98
C HIS A 240 -3.57 7.87 -10.48
N ILE A 241 -4.29 6.95 -11.12
CA ILE A 241 -4.48 6.92 -12.56
C ILE A 241 -5.95 6.76 -12.92
N TYR A 242 -6.29 7.15 -14.13
CA TYR A 242 -7.61 6.91 -14.69
C TYR A 242 -7.51 6.24 -16.06
N LYS A 243 -8.43 5.31 -16.35
CA LYS A 243 -8.52 4.66 -17.65
C LYS A 243 -8.99 5.67 -18.68
N SER A 244 -8.11 5.99 -19.62
CA SER A 244 -8.36 6.90 -20.75
C SER A 244 -8.38 6.12 -22.06
N GLU A 245 -8.53 6.84 -23.18
CA GLU A 245 -8.36 6.24 -24.49
C GLU A 245 -6.88 5.94 -24.77
N PRO A 246 -6.58 4.95 -25.63
CA PRO A 246 -5.22 4.70 -26.09
C PRO A 246 -4.60 5.95 -26.72
N VAL A 247 -3.31 6.15 -26.45
CA VAL A 247 -2.52 7.23 -27.06
C VAL A 247 -2.24 6.93 -28.55
N SER A 248 -2.06 7.98 -29.36
CA SER A 248 -1.71 7.85 -30.78
C SER A 248 -0.35 7.17 -30.99
N GLU A 249 -0.15 6.53 -32.15
CA GLU A 249 1.12 5.85 -32.47
C GLU A 249 2.36 6.77 -32.42
N ASP A 250 2.21 8.06 -32.73
CA ASP A 250 3.30 9.05 -32.67
C ASP A 250 3.55 9.63 -31.25
N PHE A 251 2.80 9.19 -30.25
CA PHE A 251 2.98 9.66 -28.88
C PHE A 251 4.28 9.10 -28.30
N ASN A 252 5.14 9.97 -27.76
CA ASN A 252 6.35 9.60 -27.05
C ASN A 252 6.12 9.76 -25.53
N PRO A 253 5.80 8.67 -24.81
CA PRO A 253 5.50 8.74 -23.38
C PRO A 253 6.68 9.24 -22.55
N GLU A 254 7.90 8.84 -22.88
CA GLU A 254 9.10 9.22 -22.13
C GLU A 254 9.33 10.73 -22.19
N LEU A 255 9.26 11.32 -23.39
CA LEU A 255 9.40 12.76 -23.57
C LEU A 255 8.27 13.51 -22.87
N PHE A 256 7.03 13.05 -23.01
CA PHE A 256 5.88 13.68 -22.36
C PHE A 256 6.01 13.69 -20.84
N VAL A 257 6.54 12.61 -20.25
CA VAL A 257 6.80 12.53 -18.81
C VAL A 257 7.87 13.53 -18.38
N GLN A 258 8.97 13.64 -19.13
CA GLN A 258 10.04 14.60 -18.83
C GLN A 258 9.57 16.06 -18.94
N GLU A 259 8.67 16.36 -19.86
CA GLU A 259 8.16 17.73 -20.03
C GLU A 259 7.05 18.08 -19.04
N THR A 260 6.21 17.11 -18.68
CA THR A 260 4.97 17.38 -17.92
C THR A 260 5.09 17.06 -16.43
N TYR A 261 5.80 15.98 -16.08
CA TYR A 261 5.79 15.43 -14.71
C TYR A 261 7.13 15.54 -13.98
N ARG A 262 8.20 16.02 -14.64
CA ARG A 262 9.55 16.09 -14.04
C ARG A 262 9.56 16.79 -12.68
N ASP A 263 8.95 17.96 -12.58
CA ASP A 263 8.99 18.74 -11.34
C ASP A 263 8.15 18.07 -10.24
N LEU A 264 6.98 17.51 -10.59
CA LEU A 264 6.15 16.70 -9.68
C LEU A 264 6.91 15.49 -9.13
N ILE A 265 7.61 14.75 -10.00
CA ILE A 265 8.41 13.57 -9.62
C ILE A 265 9.56 14.00 -8.72
N TYR A 266 10.28 15.06 -9.10
CA TYR A 266 11.40 15.58 -8.33
C TYR A 266 10.96 15.96 -6.91
N GLU A 267 9.94 16.83 -6.78
CA GLU A 267 9.45 17.32 -5.50
C GLU A 267 8.91 16.19 -4.61
N THR A 268 8.18 15.24 -5.19
CA THR A 268 7.63 14.11 -4.44
C THR A 268 8.74 13.21 -3.90
N VAL A 269 9.78 12.94 -4.69
CA VAL A 269 10.91 12.12 -4.26
C VAL A 269 11.71 12.83 -3.18
N GLU A 270 12.08 14.10 -3.36
CA GLU A 270 12.83 14.84 -2.32
C GLU A 270 12.06 14.87 -1.00
N LYS A 271 10.77 15.25 -1.03
CA LYS A 271 9.93 15.28 0.17
C LYS A 271 9.84 13.92 0.86
N ALA A 272 9.77 12.83 0.10
CA ALA A 272 9.73 11.48 0.67
C ALA A 272 11.05 11.12 1.39
N HIS A 273 12.19 11.48 0.81
CA HIS A 273 13.52 11.22 1.39
C HIS A 273 13.83 12.10 2.61
N GLU A 274 13.25 13.29 2.69
CA GLU A 274 13.34 14.15 3.88
C GLU A 274 12.43 13.67 5.02
N THR A 275 11.27 13.11 4.68
CA THR A 275 10.23 12.76 5.66
C THR A 275 10.39 11.37 6.27
N LEU A 276 10.79 10.38 5.46
CA LEU A 276 10.87 8.98 5.85
C LEU A 276 12.30 8.56 6.02
#